data_AF-A0A967SSW2-F1
#
_entry.id   AF-A0A967SSW2-F1
#
_cell.length_a   1.000
_cell.length_b   1.000
_cell.length_c   1.000
_cell.angle_alpha   90.00
_cell.angle_beta   90.00
_cell.angle_gamma   90.00
#
_symmetry.space_group_name_H-M   'P 1'
#
loop_
_entity.id
_entity.type
_entity.pdbx_description
1 polymer ?
#
loop_
_entity_poly.entity_id
_entity_poly.type
_entity_poly.pdbx_seq_one_letter_code
_entity_poly.pdbx_strand_id
1 'polypeptide(L)' 'EFVNAQKKYYLHTIECFSPNRCMFESNYPVDRLSISYHVLWNGFKKIAAEFSEDEKDMMFSGTATRVYSL' A
#
# COMPACT_ATOMS: atom_id res chain seq x y z
N GLU A 1 -5.67 13.75 -6.60
CA GLU A 1 -6.06 14.21 -5.25
C GLU A 1 -5.61 13.25 -4.15
N PHE A 2 -6.15 12.02 -4.08
CA PHE A 2 -5.79 11.02 -3.04
C PHE A 2 -4.27 10.85 -2.84
N VAL A 3 -3.52 10.55 -3.91
CA VAL A 3 -2.06 10.37 -3.82
C VAL A 3 -1.37 11.61 -3.23
N ASN A 4 -1.73 12.80 -3.69
CA ASN A 4 -1.12 14.04 -3.19
C ASN A 4 -1.44 14.27 -1.71
N ALA A 5 -2.65 13.94 -1.27
CA ALA A 5 -3.07 14.11 0.13
C ALA A 5 -2.42 13.07 1.06
N GLN A 6 -2.23 11.84 0.60
CA GLN A 6 -1.90 10.69 1.45
C GLN A 6 -0.43 10.24 1.35
N LYS A 7 0.22 10.39 0.19
CA LYS A 7 1.54 9.79 -0.12
C LYS A 7 2.57 10.03 0.98
N LYS A 8 2.62 11.23 1.57
CA LYS A 8 3.59 11.55 2.63
C LYS A 8 3.50 10.62 3.84
N TYR A 9 2.30 10.22 4.25
CA TYR A 9 2.10 9.35 5.41
C TYR A 9 2.49 7.90 5.10
N TYR A 10 2.11 7.41 3.92
CA TYR A 10 2.51 6.09 3.46
C TYR A 10 4.03 5.97 3.32
N LEU A 11 4.67 6.94 2.67
CA LEU A 11 6.13 6.93 2.51
C LEU A 11 6.85 7.02 3.85
N HIS A 12 6.37 7.83 4.79
CA HIS A 12 6.97 7.90 6.12
C HIS A 12 6.87 6.56 6.86
N THR A 13 5.72 5.89 6.82
CA THR A 13 5.58 4.54 7.40
C THR A 13 6.54 3.55 6.75
N ILE A 14 6.64 3.54 5.41
CA ILE A 14 7.54 2.65 4.69
C ILE A 14 9.01 2.98 5.02
N GLU A 15 9.38 4.24 5.17
CA GLU A 15 10.71 4.67 5.60
C GLU A 15 11.05 4.16 7.01
N CYS A 16 10.11 4.28 7.97
CA CYS A 16 10.32 3.83 9.34
C CYS A 16 10.40 2.30 9.46
N PHE A 17 9.60 1.56 8.69
CA PHE A 17 9.43 0.12 8.88
C PHE A 17 10.10 -0.73 7.80
N SER A 18 10.50 -0.14 6.68
CA SER A 18 10.94 -0.78 5.44
C SER A 18 9.84 -1.62 4.73
N PRO A 19 9.93 -1.80 3.40
CA PRO A 19 8.90 -2.50 2.61
C PRO A 19 8.56 -3.91 3.11
N ASN A 20 9.53 -4.65 3.66
CA ASN A 20 9.32 -6.02 4.15
C ASN A 20 8.48 -6.11 5.45
N ARG A 21 8.11 -4.98 6.07
CA ARG A 21 7.20 -4.91 7.23
C ARG A 21 5.96 -4.05 6.96
N CYS A 22 5.74 -3.63 5.72
CA CYS A 22 4.54 -2.92 5.29
C CYS A 22 3.75 -3.78 4.30
N MET A 23 2.42 -3.65 4.31
CA MET A 23 1.53 -4.23 3.31
C MET A 23 0.43 -3.23 2.96
N PHE A 24 -0.05 -3.25 1.73
CA PHE A 24 -1.22 -2.46 1.32
C PHE A 24 -2.50 -3.28 1.45
N GLU A 25 -3.50 -2.75 2.14
CA GLU A 25 -4.83 -3.32 2.20
C GLU A 25 -5.93 -2.30 1.86
N SER A 26 -7.09 -2.82 1.46
CA SER A 26 -8.34 -2.06 1.52
C SER A 26 -9.13 -2.48 2.75
N ASN A 27 -9.83 -1.55 3.38
CA ASN A 27 -10.85 -1.83 4.38
C ASN A 27 -12.24 -1.94 3.73
N TYR A 28 -12.32 -2.52 2.53
CA TYR A 28 -13.58 -2.69 1.81
C TYR A 28 -14.49 -3.70 2.56
N PRO A 29 -15.81 -3.44 2.70
CA PRO A 29 -16.60 -2.42 2.00
C PRO A 29 -16.67 -1.05 2.67
N VAL A 30 -16.06 -0.82 3.84
CA VAL A 30 -16.19 0.47 4.56
C VAL A 30 -15.62 1.62 3.73
N ASP A 31 -14.48 1.41 3.08
CA ASP A 31 -13.81 2.42 2.25
C ASP A 31 -14.69 2.99 1.13
N ARG A 32 -15.71 2.24 0.66
CA ARG A 32 -16.59 2.69 -0.44
C ARG A 32 -17.32 4.00 -0.13
N LEU A 33 -17.43 4.36 1.16
CA LEU A 33 -18.04 5.61 1.62
C LEU A 33 -17.13 6.82 1.37
N SER A 34 -15.84 6.61 1.10
CA SER A 34 -14.84 7.67 0.95
C SER A 34 -14.07 7.58 -0.37
N ILE A 35 -13.81 6.37 -0.87
CA ILE A 35 -13.00 6.14 -2.07
C ILE A 35 -13.44 4.86 -2.78
N SER A 36 -13.47 4.87 -4.11
CA SER A 36 -13.76 3.66 -4.86
C SER A 36 -12.58 2.69 -4.80
N TYR A 37 -12.88 1.39 -4.81
CA TYR A 37 -11.87 0.33 -4.76
C TYR A 37 -10.77 0.52 -5.82
N HIS A 38 -11.16 0.82 -7.06
CA HIS A 38 -10.20 1.04 -8.15
C HIS A 38 -9.32 2.27 -7.94
N VAL A 39 -9.87 3.37 -7.42
CA VAL A 39 -9.08 4.57 -7.16
C VAL A 39 -8.09 4.33 -6.02
N LEU A 40 -8.48 3.60 -4.97
CA LEU A 40 -7.61 3.24 -3.86
C LEU A 40 -6.40 2.42 -4.33
N TRP A 41 -6.64 1.30 -5.02
CA TRP A 41 -5.56 0.42 -5.51
C TRP A 41 -4.65 1.09 -6.53
N ASN A 42 -5.20 1.88 -7.46
CA ASN A 42 -4.38 2.67 -8.37
C ASN A 42 -3.60 3.77 -7.62
N GLY A 43 -4.14 4.27 -6.51
CA GLY A 43 -3.45 5.16 -5.58
C GLY A 43 -2.22 4.49 -4.96
N PHE A 44 -2.37 3.29 -4.42
CA PHE A 44 -1.25 2.51 -3.85
C PHE A 44 -0.16 2.26 -4.89
N LYS A 45 -0.52 1.83 -6.12
CA LYS A 45 0.44 1.63 -7.22
C LYS A 45 1.24 2.90 -7.53
N LYS A 46 0.59 4.07 -7.54
CA LYS A 46 1.26 5.37 -7.76
C LYS A 46 2.15 5.78 -6.59
N ILE A 47 1.76 5.47 -5.35
CA ILE A 47 2.59 5.73 -4.16
C ILE A 47 3.86 4.87 -4.20
N ALA A 48 3.72 3.60 -4.57
CA ALA A 48 4.81 2.63 -4.65
C ALA A 48 5.65 2.69 -5.94
N ALA A 49 5.40 3.66 -6.84
CA ALA A 49 5.96 3.65 -8.19
C ALA A 49 7.50 3.66 -8.25
N GLU A 50 8.14 4.37 -7.31
CA GLU A 50 9.61 4.55 -7.25
C GLU A 50 10.35 3.42 -6.52
N PHE A 51 9.63 2.46 -5.92
CA PHE A 51 10.25 1.30 -5.29
C PHE A 51 10.70 0.28 -6.33
N SER A 52 11.66 -0.57 -5.97
CA SER A 52 12.04 -1.71 -6.80
C SER A 52 10.90 -2.73 -6.94
N GLU A 53 10.97 -3.61 -7.94
CA GLU A 53 9.96 -4.66 -8.12
C GLU A 53 9.89 -5.60 -6.91
N ASP A 54 11.02 -5.99 -6.33
CA ASP A 54 11.06 -6.82 -5.12
C ASP A 54 10.37 -6.14 -3.92
N GLU A 55 10.59 -4.84 -3.74
CA GLU A 55 9.94 -4.07 -2.66
C GLU A 55 8.44 -3.90 -2.89
N LYS A 56 8.01 -3.72 -4.14
CA LYS A 56 6.59 -3.72 -4.51
C LYS A 56 5.98 -5.07 -4.20
N ASP A 57 6.61 -6.16 -4.61
CA ASP A 57 6.12 -7.52 -4.36
C ASP A 57 5.97 -7.79 -2.86
N MET A 58 6.91 -7.34 -2.03
CA MET A 58 6.77 -7.41 -0.58
C MET A 58 5.53 -6.65 -0.07
N MET A 59 5.33 -5.41 -0.50
CA MET A 59 4.21 -4.59 0.00
C MET A 59 2.84 -5.00 -0.56
N PHE A 60 2.77 -5.57 -1.77
CA PHE A 60 1.51 -5.97 -2.39
C PHE A 60 1.09 -7.41 -2.04
N SER A 61 2.00 -8.28 -1.64
CA SER A 61 1.65 -9.66 -1.25
C SER A 61 2.64 -10.31 -0.29
N GLY A 62 3.95 -10.19 -0.53
CA GLY A 62 4.98 -10.98 0.15
C GLY A 62 5.00 -10.83 1.68
N THR A 63 4.84 -9.60 2.18
CA THR A 63 4.75 -9.33 3.62
C THR A 63 3.53 -10.02 4.22
N ALA A 64 2.36 -9.94 3.57
CA ALA A 64 1.13 -10.58 4.03
C ALA A 64 1.24 -12.11 4.01
N THR A 65 1.74 -12.69 2.91
CA THR A 65 1.98 -14.14 2.79
C THR A 65 2.86 -14.65 3.92
N ARG A 66 3.97 -13.96 4.21
CA ARG A 66 4.89 -14.35 5.28
C ARG A 66 4.28 -14.20 6.67
N VAL A 67 3.61 -13.09 6.96
CA VAL A 67 3.06 -12.80 8.30
C VAL A 67 1.86 -13.69 8.61
N TYR A 68 0.98 -13.93 7.65
CA TYR A 68 -0.22 -14.72 7.83
C TYR A 68 -0.03 -16.21 7.50
N SER A 69 1.16 -16.63 7.06
CA SER A 69 1.46 -18.03 6.66
C SER A 69 0.49 -18.57 5.60
N LEU A 70 0.29 -17.78 4.53
CA LEU A 70 -0.61 -18.12 3.41
C LEU A 70 0.03 -19.07 2.39
#